data_AF-A0A7K2ZKT0-F1
#
_entry.id   AF-A0A7K2ZKT0-F1
#
_cell.length_a   1.000
_cell.length_b   1.000
_cell.length_c   1.000
_cell.angle_alpha   90.00
_cell.angle_beta   90.00
_cell.angle_gamma   90.00
#
_symmetry.space_group_name_H-M   'P 1'
#
loop_
_entity.id
_entity.type
_entity.pdbx_description
1 polymer ?
#
loop_
_entity_poly.entity_id
_entity_poly.type
_entity_poly.pdbx_seq_one_letter_code
_entity_poly.pdbx_strand_id
1 'polypeptide(L)'
;MNTRTLTVALACIATVALVGCDPADAEPTPDTPATPQSTAQAPAATPSKATEAPAEAKAVPNFVGMGLQSAQDVAQKEGFAALTSHDSAGRGRAQVFDRNWKVCSQNVAAGKTVPADTTLDFGTVKLEEDCPANDAEAPETADGKMPSLVGKSVKVARKALDSSTSITVTDAVQSRMVLMESNWQVCTQSPSPGAALNGQPVEFTAVKFEEDCP
;
A
#
# COMPACT_ATOMS: atom_id res chain seq x y z
N MET A 1 56.46 4.21 -5.96
CA MET A 1 56.89 2.98 -6.67
C MET A 1 57.23 1.93 -5.63
N ASN A 2 56.38 0.91 -5.49
CA ASN A 2 56.77 -0.42 -5.01
C ASN A 2 55.64 -1.39 -5.37
N THR A 3 55.86 -2.04 -6.50
CA THR A 3 55.03 -3.08 -7.12
C THR A 3 55.30 -4.40 -6.40
N ARG A 4 54.25 -5.07 -5.91
CA ARG A 4 54.24 -6.54 -5.75
C ARG A 4 52.83 -7.07 -5.99
N THR A 5 52.60 -7.38 -7.26
CA THR A 5 51.62 -8.35 -7.75
C THR A 5 51.96 -9.74 -7.22
N LEU A 6 50.96 -10.45 -6.66
CA LEU A 6 50.95 -11.91 -6.60
C LEU A 6 49.51 -12.40 -6.83
N THR A 7 49.35 -12.97 -8.01
CA THR A 7 48.21 -13.70 -8.56
C THR A 7 48.05 -15.02 -7.80
N VAL A 8 46.82 -15.36 -7.36
CA VAL A 8 46.45 -16.74 -7.01
C VAL A 8 45.14 -17.09 -7.74
N ALA A 9 45.34 -17.92 -8.76
CA ALA A 9 44.43 -18.84 -9.43
C ALA A 9 43.68 -19.74 -8.42
N LEU A 10 42.58 -20.45 -8.68
CA LEU A 10 41.66 -20.65 -9.79
C LEU A 10 40.61 -21.64 -9.24
N ALA A 11 39.34 -21.34 -9.48
CA ALA A 11 38.16 -22.23 -9.60
C ALA A 11 38.03 -23.48 -8.70
N CYS A 12 37.08 -23.45 -7.77
CA CYS A 12 36.30 -24.63 -7.38
C CYS A 12 34.91 -24.52 -8.01
N ILE A 13 34.69 -25.29 -9.08
CA ILE A 13 33.38 -25.44 -9.73
C ILE A 13 32.56 -26.39 -8.88
N ALA A 14 31.52 -25.89 -8.20
CA ALA A 14 30.49 -26.72 -7.58
C ALA A 14 29.39 -27.00 -8.60
N THR A 15 29.34 -28.23 -9.09
CA THR A 15 28.26 -28.73 -9.95
C THR A 15 26.98 -28.89 -9.14
N VAL A 16 25.98 -28.05 -9.39
CA VAL A 16 24.61 -28.22 -8.90
C VAL A 16 23.88 -29.15 -9.86
N ALA A 17 23.48 -30.33 -9.38
CA ALA A 17 22.61 -31.24 -10.12
C ALA A 17 21.18 -30.69 -10.10
N LEU A 18 20.68 -30.25 -11.26
CA LEU A 18 19.26 -29.96 -11.47
C LEU A 18 18.50 -31.28 -11.55
N VAL A 19 17.64 -31.54 -10.56
CA VAL A 19 16.57 -32.54 -10.68
C VAL A 19 15.48 -31.90 -11.53
N GLY A 20 15.38 -32.32 -12.79
CA GLY A 20 14.25 -31.99 -13.65
C GLY A 20 13.02 -32.80 -13.27
N CYS A 21 11.92 -32.12 -12.97
CA CYS A 21 10.59 -32.72 -13.03
C CYS A 21 10.14 -32.71 -14.49
N ASP A 22 10.00 -33.91 -15.04
CA ASP A 22 9.42 -34.23 -16.33
C ASP A 22 7.90 -33.97 -16.29
N PRO A 23 7.33 -33.09 -17.15
CA PRO A 23 5.89 -33.05 -17.35
C PRO A 23 5.52 -34.16 -18.34
N ALA A 24 4.92 -35.24 -17.84
CA ALA A 24 4.36 -36.28 -18.68
C ALA A 24 3.23 -35.71 -19.55
N ASP A 25 3.48 -35.70 -20.86
CA ASP A 25 2.48 -35.59 -21.92
C ASP A 25 1.36 -36.62 -21.72
N ALA A 26 0.13 -36.14 -21.68
CA ALA A 26 -1.07 -36.96 -21.83
C ALA A 26 -1.73 -36.61 -23.15
N GLU A 27 -1.47 -37.42 -24.19
CA GLU A 27 -2.26 -37.42 -25.42
C GLU A 27 -3.60 -38.17 -25.22
N PRO A 28 -4.64 -37.79 -25.98
CA PRO A 28 -6.02 -38.21 -25.73
C PRO A 28 -6.38 -39.55 -26.40
N THR A 29 -7.15 -40.39 -25.71
CA THR A 29 -7.82 -41.56 -26.32
C THR A 29 -9.18 -41.18 -26.93
N PRO A 30 -9.58 -41.83 -28.04
CA PRO A 30 -10.67 -41.37 -28.91
C PRO A 30 -12.09 -41.76 -28.45
N ASP A 31 -13.02 -40.89 -28.83
CA ASP A 31 -14.46 -40.93 -28.57
C ASP A 31 -15.20 -42.14 -29.15
N THR A 32 -16.07 -42.74 -28.33
CA THR A 32 -17.17 -43.60 -28.77
C THR A 32 -18.47 -42.78 -28.77
N PRO A 33 -19.27 -42.75 -29.85
CA PRO A 33 -20.49 -41.95 -29.88
C PRO A 33 -21.60 -42.56 -29.01
N ALA A 34 -22.02 -41.84 -27.96
CA ALA A 34 -23.20 -42.17 -27.17
C ALA A 34 -24.43 -41.39 -27.68
N THR A 35 -25.52 -42.13 -27.89
CA THR A 35 -26.86 -41.72 -28.29
C THR A 35 -27.44 -40.64 -27.35
N PRO A 36 -28.11 -39.59 -27.85
CA PRO A 36 -28.66 -38.54 -26.98
C PRO A 36 -29.91 -39.04 -26.22
N GLN A 37 -29.77 -39.26 -24.92
CA GLN A 37 -30.89 -39.38 -23.99
C GLN A 37 -31.29 -37.99 -23.48
N SER A 38 -32.48 -37.57 -23.91
CA SER A 38 -33.18 -36.39 -23.37
C SER A 38 -33.50 -36.61 -21.88
N THR A 39 -32.77 -35.93 -21.01
CA THR A 39 -33.12 -35.74 -19.60
C THR A 39 -33.63 -34.32 -19.43
N ALA A 40 -34.92 -34.20 -19.09
CA ALA A 40 -35.53 -32.93 -18.74
C ALA A 40 -34.81 -32.34 -17.51
N GLN A 41 -34.12 -31.22 -17.71
CA GLN A 41 -33.50 -30.45 -16.64
C GLN A 41 -34.58 -29.89 -15.70
N ALA A 42 -34.56 -30.33 -14.45
CA ALA A 42 -35.20 -29.60 -13.36
C ALA A 42 -34.51 -28.22 -13.24
N PRO A 43 -35.24 -27.12 -13.03
CA PRO A 43 -34.63 -25.81 -12.85
C PRO A 43 -33.64 -25.85 -11.69
N ALA A 44 -32.38 -25.51 -11.96
CA ALA A 44 -31.37 -25.27 -10.94
C ALA A 44 -31.90 -24.19 -9.99
N ALA A 45 -31.99 -24.53 -8.70
CA ALA A 45 -32.27 -23.54 -7.67
C ALA A 45 -31.16 -22.49 -7.69
N THR A 46 -31.53 -21.26 -8.03
CA THR A 46 -30.69 -20.08 -7.87
C THR A 46 -30.20 -20.03 -6.42
N PRO A 47 -28.91 -19.79 -6.13
CA PRO A 47 -28.47 -19.53 -4.77
C PRO A 47 -29.22 -18.30 -4.29
N SER A 48 -30.19 -18.49 -3.40
CA SER A 48 -30.84 -17.39 -2.73
C SER A 48 -29.75 -16.69 -1.92
N LYS A 49 -29.45 -15.45 -2.28
CA LYS A 49 -28.54 -14.58 -1.53
C LYS A 49 -29.13 -14.49 -0.13
N ALA A 50 -28.57 -15.26 0.81
CA ALA A 50 -29.00 -15.21 2.20
C ALA A 50 -28.94 -13.73 2.61
N THR A 51 -30.08 -13.19 3.01
CA THR A 51 -30.11 -11.88 3.65
C THR A 51 -29.36 -12.05 4.96
N GLU A 52 -28.12 -11.55 4.97
CA GLU A 52 -27.28 -11.57 6.16
C GLU A 52 -28.04 -10.85 7.28
N ALA A 53 -28.15 -11.50 8.44
CA ALA A 53 -28.84 -10.92 9.57
C ALA A 53 -28.18 -9.57 9.92
N PRO A 54 -28.95 -8.54 10.31
CA PRO A 54 -28.38 -7.26 10.68
C PRO A 54 -27.31 -7.44 11.76
N ALA A 55 -26.13 -6.88 11.54
CA ALA A 55 -25.05 -6.94 12.52
C ALA A 55 -25.50 -6.29 13.84
N GLU A 56 -25.13 -6.91 14.96
CA GLU A 56 -25.44 -6.37 16.27
C GLU A 56 -24.80 -4.98 16.44
N ALA A 57 -25.55 -4.02 16.98
CA ALA A 57 -25.03 -2.68 17.20
C ALA A 57 -24.23 -2.63 18.52
N LYS A 58 -23.03 -2.05 18.48
CA LYS A 58 -22.11 -1.94 19.62
C LYS A 58 -21.66 -0.49 19.79
N ALA A 59 -21.39 -0.09 21.03
CA ALA A 59 -20.81 1.22 21.31
C ALA A 59 -19.32 1.22 20.96
N VAL A 60 -18.85 2.23 20.22
CA VAL A 60 -17.45 2.33 19.81
C VAL A 60 -16.59 2.82 20.99
N PRO A 61 -15.52 2.11 21.39
CA PRO A 61 -14.57 2.59 22.39
C PRO A 61 -13.82 3.87 21.97
N ASN A 62 -13.14 4.51 22.93
CA ASN A 62 -12.15 5.53 22.60
C ASN A 62 -10.79 4.88 22.35
N PHE A 63 -10.30 4.99 21.11
CA PHE A 63 -9.03 4.42 20.67
C PHE A 63 -7.90 5.44 20.59
N VAL A 64 -8.22 6.73 20.64
CA VAL A 64 -7.23 7.81 20.51
C VAL A 64 -6.20 7.71 21.64
N GLY A 65 -4.91 7.75 21.28
CA GLY A 65 -3.78 7.59 22.19
C GLY A 65 -3.33 6.15 22.42
N MET A 66 -4.05 5.14 21.92
CA MET A 66 -3.62 3.74 21.97
C MET A 66 -2.56 3.43 20.91
N GLY A 67 -1.77 2.38 21.13
CA GLY A 67 -1.01 1.74 20.05
C GLY A 67 -1.95 1.05 19.05
N LEU A 68 -1.63 1.06 17.76
CA LEU A 68 -2.54 0.57 16.70
C LEU A 68 -2.94 -0.90 16.89
N GLN A 69 -1.98 -1.78 17.21
CA GLN A 69 -2.29 -3.19 17.50
C GLN A 69 -3.28 -3.32 18.67
N SER A 70 -3.06 -2.57 19.75
CA SER A 70 -3.94 -2.61 20.92
C SER A 70 -5.33 -2.06 20.60
N ALA A 71 -5.43 -1.04 19.75
CA ALA A 71 -6.71 -0.49 19.31
C ALA A 71 -7.51 -1.53 18.50
N GLN A 72 -6.85 -2.21 17.56
CA GLN A 72 -7.46 -3.28 16.78
C GLN A 72 -7.89 -4.45 17.66
N ASP A 73 -7.04 -4.91 18.58
CA ASP A 73 -7.36 -6.02 19.51
C ASP A 73 -8.59 -5.68 20.37
N VAL A 74 -8.70 -4.44 20.85
CA VAL A 74 -9.88 -3.97 21.60
C VAL A 74 -11.11 -3.89 20.70
N ALA A 75 -10.99 -3.34 19.49
CA ALA A 75 -12.11 -3.24 18.56
C ALA A 75 -12.68 -4.62 18.21
N GLN A 76 -11.81 -5.60 17.91
CA GLN A 76 -12.19 -6.98 17.63
C GLN A 76 -12.84 -7.66 18.83
N LYS A 77 -12.32 -7.42 20.04
CA LYS A 77 -12.91 -7.94 21.28
C LYS A 77 -14.33 -7.42 21.51
N GLU A 78 -14.61 -6.18 21.12
CA GLU A 78 -15.96 -5.58 21.18
C GLU A 78 -16.87 -6.00 20.02
N GLY A 79 -16.35 -6.79 19.07
CA GLY A 79 -17.10 -7.37 17.95
C GLY A 79 -16.91 -6.65 16.61
N PHE A 80 -16.13 -5.57 16.54
CA PHE A 80 -15.84 -4.88 15.30
C PHE A 80 -14.77 -5.63 14.49
N ALA A 81 -15.18 -6.23 13.37
CA ALA A 81 -14.28 -7.01 12.52
C ALA A 81 -13.74 -6.21 11.32
N ALA A 82 -14.48 -5.22 10.83
CA ALA A 82 -14.07 -4.37 9.71
C ALA A 82 -13.16 -3.24 10.21
N LEU A 83 -11.85 -3.47 10.20
CA LEU A 83 -10.85 -2.51 10.66
C LEU A 83 -9.93 -2.09 9.52
N THR A 84 -9.64 -0.79 9.46
CA THR A 84 -8.63 -0.22 8.57
C THR A 84 -7.88 0.89 9.30
N SER A 85 -6.75 1.30 8.75
CA SER A 85 -5.94 2.36 9.30
C SER A 85 -5.12 3.03 8.22
N HIS A 86 -4.76 4.28 8.46
CA HIS A 86 -4.01 5.10 7.51
C HIS A 86 -2.98 5.99 8.22
N ASP A 87 -2.01 6.48 7.44
CA ASP A 87 -0.95 7.35 7.92
C ASP A 87 -1.46 8.80 7.96
N SER A 88 -1.81 9.27 9.16
CA SER A 88 -2.33 10.63 9.40
C SER A 88 -1.32 11.71 9.01
N ALA A 89 -0.02 11.40 8.96
CA ALA A 89 1.00 12.34 8.50
C ALA A 89 0.98 12.53 6.98
N GLY A 90 0.21 11.73 6.23
CA GLY A 90 0.08 11.87 4.78
C GLY A 90 1.35 11.49 4.01
N ARG A 91 2.23 10.66 4.58
CA ARG A 91 3.50 10.24 3.96
C ARG A 91 3.39 8.92 3.20
N GLY A 92 2.16 8.37 3.10
CA GLY A 92 1.87 7.13 2.38
C GLY A 92 2.59 5.91 2.94
N ARG A 93 2.99 5.94 4.21
CA ARG A 93 3.73 4.86 4.86
C ARG A 93 2.83 3.65 5.09
N ALA A 94 3.39 2.46 4.89
CA ALA A 94 2.70 1.22 5.19
C ALA A 94 2.85 0.87 6.67
N GLN A 95 1.75 0.50 7.31
CA GLN A 95 1.72 0.06 8.70
C GLN A 95 1.99 -1.44 8.76
N VAL A 96 3.24 -1.84 8.49
CA VAL A 96 3.62 -3.28 8.45
C VAL A 96 3.78 -3.85 9.88
N PHE A 97 4.14 -2.99 10.83
CA PHE A 97 4.31 -3.34 12.24
C PHE A 97 3.48 -2.39 13.09
N ASP A 98 2.23 -2.74 13.34
CA ASP A 98 1.23 -1.89 14.02
C ASP A 98 1.66 -1.45 15.41
N ARG A 99 2.51 -2.23 16.08
CA ARG A 99 3.11 -1.86 17.36
C ARG A 99 4.00 -0.61 17.29
N ASN A 100 4.46 -0.21 16.10
CA ASN A 100 5.25 1.00 15.86
C ASN A 100 4.38 2.21 15.50
N TRP A 101 3.06 2.14 15.73
CA TRP A 101 2.10 3.18 15.41
C TRP A 101 1.17 3.46 16.57
N LYS A 102 0.71 4.71 16.67
CA LYS A 102 -0.29 5.15 17.64
C LYS A 102 -1.46 5.82 16.94
N VAL A 103 -2.65 5.64 17.52
CA VAL A 103 -3.91 6.20 17.01
C VAL A 103 -4.03 7.67 17.40
N CYS A 104 -4.26 8.51 16.41
CA CYS A 104 -4.47 9.95 16.53
C CYS A 104 -5.93 10.34 16.31
N SER A 105 -6.63 9.62 15.43
CA SER A 105 -8.02 9.88 15.09
C SER A 105 -8.78 8.56 14.89
N GLN A 106 -10.10 8.63 15.03
CA GLN A 106 -11.01 7.54 14.67
C GLN A 106 -12.21 8.14 13.92
N ASN A 107 -12.63 7.49 12.82
CA ASN A 107 -13.72 7.98 11.98
C ASN A 107 -15.09 7.97 12.69
N VAL A 108 -15.30 7.02 13.61
CA VAL A 108 -16.52 6.90 14.42
C VAL A 108 -16.24 7.40 15.83
N ALA A 109 -16.94 8.44 16.26
CA ALA A 109 -16.76 9.02 17.60
C ALA A 109 -17.00 7.99 18.71
N ALA A 110 -16.18 8.06 19.77
CA ALA A 110 -16.34 7.21 20.95
C ALA A 110 -17.73 7.34 21.57
N GLY A 111 -18.28 6.22 22.06
CA GLY A 111 -19.62 6.10 22.62
C GLY A 111 -20.74 6.04 21.59
N LYS A 112 -20.48 6.27 20.30
CA LYS A 112 -21.49 6.11 19.25
C LYS A 112 -21.80 4.62 19.06
N THR A 113 -23.08 4.28 19.07
CA THR A 113 -23.54 2.92 18.77
C THR A 113 -23.71 2.74 17.28
N VAL A 114 -22.99 1.78 16.69
CA VAL A 114 -23.03 1.46 15.26
C VAL A 114 -23.07 -0.06 15.05
N PRO A 115 -23.59 -0.56 13.91
CA PRO A 115 -23.51 -1.97 13.54
C PRO A 115 -22.07 -2.49 13.59
N ALA A 116 -21.85 -3.72 14.09
CA ALA A 116 -20.51 -4.30 14.27
C ALA A 116 -19.73 -4.53 12.95
N ASP A 117 -20.41 -4.54 11.82
CA ASP A 117 -19.84 -4.57 10.47
C ASP A 117 -19.45 -3.17 9.94
N THR A 118 -19.70 -2.11 10.71
CA THR A 118 -19.22 -0.75 10.39
C THR A 118 -17.69 -0.76 10.33
N THR A 119 -17.14 -0.24 9.24
CA THR A 119 -15.69 -0.07 9.12
C THR A 119 -15.18 1.01 10.06
N LEU A 120 -14.34 0.62 11.03
CA LEU A 120 -13.58 1.54 11.86
C LEU A 120 -12.24 1.83 11.18
N ASP A 121 -11.99 3.11 10.96
CA ASP A 121 -10.74 3.61 10.38
C ASP A 121 -9.96 4.40 11.44
N PHE A 122 -8.69 4.02 11.62
CA PHE A 122 -7.77 4.67 12.54
C PHE A 122 -6.74 5.51 11.79
N GLY A 123 -6.75 6.82 12.00
CA GLY A 123 -5.64 7.67 11.61
C GLY A 123 -4.49 7.49 12.60
N THR A 124 -3.29 7.20 12.09
CA THR A 124 -2.13 6.87 12.91
C THR A 124 -0.85 7.57 12.49
N VAL A 125 0.06 7.73 13.44
CA VAL A 125 1.44 8.20 13.21
C VAL A 125 2.43 7.26 13.89
N LYS A 126 3.73 7.42 13.59
CA LYS A 126 4.78 6.68 14.33
C LYS A 126 4.79 7.07 15.79
N LEU A 127 5.28 6.18 16.65
CA LEU A 127 5.24 6.39 18.11
C LEU A 127 5.87 7.72 18.54
N GLU A 128 6.97 8.10 17.89
CA GLU A 128 7.77 9.29 18.19
C GLU A 128 7.23 10.57 17.52
N GLU A 129 6.23 10.48 16.65
CA GLU A 129 5.66 11.62 15.94
C GLU A 129 4.49 12.23 16.71
N ASP A 130 4.27 13.53 16.57
CA ASP A 130 3.07 14.17 17.13
C ASP A 130 1.83 13.88 16.28
N CYS A 131 0.69 13.72 16.94
CA CYS A 131 -0.58 13.60 16.24
C CYS A 131 -0.94 14.94 15.60
N PRO A 132 -1.20 14.98 14.27
CA PRO A 132 -1.63 16.20 13.63
C PRO A 132 -3.03 16.58 14.12
N ALA A 133 -3.37 17.87 14.06
CA ALA A 133 -4.71 18.34 14.45
C ALA A 133 -5.81 17.76 13.57
N ASN A 134 -5.49 17.52 12.29
CA ASN A 134 -6.35 16.84 11.32
C ASN A 134 -5.49 15.91 10.48
N ASP A 135 -6.11 14.85 9.96
CA ASP A 135 -5.44 13.96 9.01
C ASP A 135 -4.97 14.76 7.78
N ALA A 136 -3.78 14.44 7.29
CA ALA A 136 -3.22 15.08 6.12
C ALA A 136 -4.13 14.84 4.90
N GLU A 137 -4.41 15.91 4.17
CA GLU A 137 -5.25 15.85 2.99
C GLU A 137 -4.66 14.92 1.93
N ALA A 138 -5.53 14.06 1.39
CA ALA A 138 -5.20 13.16 0.30
C ALA A 138 -4.63 13.96 -0.89
N PRO A 139 -3.62 13.43 -1.60
CA PRO A 139 -3.10 14.10 -2.78
C PRO A 139 -4.20 14.18 -3.86
N GLU A 140 -4.23 15.27 -4.61
CA GLU A 140 -4.99 15.36 -5.85
C GLU A 140 -4.47 14.32 -6.84
N THR A 141 -5.37 13.62 -7.51
CA THR A 141 -5.01 12.70 -8.59
C THR A 141 -4.69 13.46 -9.86
N ALA A 142 -3.73 12.96 -10.64
CA ALA A 142 -3.36 13.54 -11.91
C ALA A 142 -4.42 13.25 -12.99
N ASP A 143 -5.49 14.05 -13.02
CA ASP A 143 -6.57 13.96 -13.99
C ASP A 143 -6.15 14.58 -15.34
N GLY A 144 -5.06 14.09 -15.93
CA GLY A 144 -4.40 14.64 -17.12
C GLY A 144 -3.66 15.96 -16.89
N LYS A 145 -3.65 16.45 -15.65
CA LYS A 145 -2.94 17.66 -15.21
C LYS A 145 -1.99 17.32 -14.07
N MET A 146 -0.91 18.09 -13.99
CA MET A 146 0.09 17.96 -12.95
C MET A 146 -0.49 18.40 -11.60
N PRO A 147 -0.58 17.52 -10.59
CA PRO A 147 -1.06 17.91 -9.26
C PRO A 147 -0.08 18.82 -8.52
N SER A 148 -0.55 19.48 -7.47
CA SER A 148 0.34 20.18 -6.52
C SER A 148 0.94 19.19 -5.53
N LEU A 149 2.23 18.90 -5.66
CA LEU A 149 2.93 17.83 -4.94
C LEU A 149 4.06 18.32 -4.04
N VAL A 150 4.42 19.61 -4.09
CA VAL A 150 5.38 20.20 -3.15
C VAL A 150 4.92 20.04 -1.71
N GLY A 151 5.83 19.65 -0.81
CA GLY A 151 5.56 19.34 0.59
C GLY A 151 4.94 17.95 0.83
N LYS A 152 4.49 17.25 -0.21
CA LYS A 152 4.06 15.84 -0.10
C LYS A 152 5.29 14.94 -0.08
N SER A 153 5.13 13.73 0.47
CA SER A 153 6.20 12.74 0.37
C SER A 153 6.42 12.29 -1.08
N VAL A 154 7.64 11.88 -1.43
CA VAL A 154 7.96 11.36 -2.78
C VAL A 154 7.09 10.15 -3.12
N LYS A 155 6.78 9.29 -2.14
CA LYS A 155 5.91 8.13 -2.34
C LYS A 155 4.49 8.54 -2.73
N VAL A 156 3.98 9.58 -2.07
CA VAL A 156 2.65 10.14 -2.35
C VAL A 156 2.63 10.82 -3.70
N ALA A 157 3.69 11.58 -4.05
CA ALA A 157 3.84 12.18 -5.37
C ALA A 157 3.83 11.14 -6.49
N ARG A 158 4.55 10.03 -6.32
CA ARG A 158 4.55 8.92 -7.27
C ARG A 158 3.17 8.27 -7.41
N LYS A 159 2.46 8.07 -6.30
CA LYS A 159 1.11 7.47 -6.30
C LYS A 159 0.06 8.38 -6.96
N ALA A 160 0.25 9.70 -6.89
CA ALA A 160 -0.68 10.68 -7.46
C ALA A 160 -0.63 10.75 -9.00
N LEU A 161 0.47 10.28 -9.60
CA LEU A 161 0.69 10.28 -11.04
C LEU A 161 0.28 8.93 -11.65
N ASP A 162 -0.02 8.93 -12.95
CA ASP A 162 -0.30 7.69 -13.67
C ASP A 162 0.92 6.75 -13.63
N SER A 163 0.68 5.45 -13.51
CA SER A 163 1.74 4.43 -13.40
C SER A 163 2.72 4.37 -14.59
N SER A 164 2.33 4.91 -15.76
CA SER A 164 3.20 5.03 -16.94
C SER A 164 4.09 6.29 -16.93
N THR A 165 3.88 7.20 -15.98
CA THR A 165 4.64 8.46 -15.89
C THR A 165 6.10 8.17 -15.56
N SER A 166 7.01 8.64 -16.42
CA SER A 166 8.44 8.61 -16.14
C SER A 166 8.76 9.67 -15.07
N ILE A 167 9.36 9.25 -13.96
CA ILE A 167 9.63 10.13 -12.81
C ILE A 167 11.11 10.06 -12.42
N THR A 168 11.76 11.22 -12.38
CA THR A 168 13.12 11.39 -11.84
C THR A 168 13.03 12.12 -10.50
N VAL A 169 13.73 11.63 -9.48
CA VAL A 169 13.79 12.27 -8.16
C VAL A 169 15.25 12.52 -7.79
N THR A 170 15.60 13.77 -7.49
CA THR A 170 16.95 14.19 -7.14
C THR A 170 16.99 14.73 -5.72
N ASP A 171 17.94 14.28 -4.90
CA ASP A 171 18.22 14.89 -3.60
C ASP A 171 18.74 16.31 -3.81
N ALA A 172 18.02 17.31 -3.28
CA ALA A 172 18.31 18.72 -3.48
C ALA A 172 19.59 19.20 -2.76
N VAL A 173 20.10 18.43 -1.78
CA VAL A 173 21.14 18.91 -0.86
C VAL A 173 22.41 18.08 -0.93
N GLN A 174 22.32 16.74 -0.88
CA GLN A 174 23.48 15.87 -0.64
C GLN A 174 23.71 14.80 -1.71
N SER A 175 22.96 14.83 -2.81
CA SER A 175 23.02 13.85 -3.90
C SER A 175 22.87 12.37 -3.44
N ARG A 176 22.10 12.12 -2.37
CA ARG A 176 21.82 10.76 -1.89
C ARG A 176 20.74 10.10 -2.75
N MET A 177 20.69 8.78 -2.71
CA MET A 177 19.61 8.03 -3.35
C MET A 177 18.32 8.13 -2.54
N VAL A 178 17.21 8.42 -3.22
CA VAL A 178 15.86 8.44 -2.65
C VAL A 178 15.30 7.01 -2.67
N LEU A 179 15.62 6.21 -1.64
CA LEU A 179 15.20 4.81 -1.56
C LEU A 179 13.88 4.64 -0.81
N MET A 180 13.82 5.10 0.44
CA MET A 180 12.61 5.04 1.26
C MET A 180 11.77 6.30 1.03
N GLU A 181 11.04 6.36 -0.09
CA GLU A 181 10.38 7.58 -0.59
C GLU A 181 9.44 8.28 0.41
N SER A 182 8.85 7.56 1.37
CA SER A 182 8.05 8.18 2.44
C SER A 182 8.85 9.02 3.43
N ASN A 183 10.17 8.84 3.47
CA ASN A 183 11.08 9.61 4.31
C ASN A 183 11.55 10.92 3.66
N TRP A 184 11.10 11.19 2.43
CA TRP A 184 11.52 12.32 1.63
C TRP A 184 10.32 13.19 1.24
N GLN A 185 10.46 14.50 1.35
CA GLN A 185 9.49 15.50 0.92
C GLN A 185 9.92 16.14 -0.41
N VAL A 186 8.95 16.40 -1.30
CA VAL A 186 9.18 17.09 -2.57
C VAL A 186 9.36 18.58 -2.31
N CYS A 187 10.47 19.15 -2.79
CA CYS A 187 10.77 20.58 -2.69
C CYS A 187 10.35 21.34 -3.95
N THR A 188 10.66 20.78 -5.12
CA THR A 188 10.26 21.35 -6.41
C THR A 188 9.70 20.27 -7.32
N GLN A 189 8.87 20.69 -8.26
CA GLN A 189 8.29 19.82 -9.28
C GLN A 189 8.36 20.47 -10.66
N SER A 190 8.56 19.62 -11.68
CA SER A 190 8.44 19.97 -13.09
C SER A 190 7.69 18.84 -13.80
N PRO A 191 6.62 19.12 -14.55
CA PRO A 191 6.00 20.43 -14.80
C PRO A 191 5.41 21.12 -13.56
N SER A 192 5.07 22.40 -13.70
CA SER A 192 4.38 23.15 -12.64
C SER A 192 2.95 22.63 -12.42
N PRO A 193 2.36 22.81 -11.23
CA PRO A 193 0.98 22.44 -10.96
C PRO A 193 0.01 22.99 -12.03
N GLY A 194 -0.97 22.19 -12.42
CA GLY A 194 -1.98 22.50 -13.43
C GLY A 194 -1.54 22.32 -14.89
N ALA A 195 -0.25 22.14 -15.16
CA ALA A 195 0.26 21.86 -16.50
C ALA A 195 -0.28 20.54 -17.05
N ALA A 196 -0.49 20.45 -18.36
CA ALA A 196 -0.96 19.22 -18.98
C ALA A 196 0.11 18.11 -18.92
N LEU A 197 -0.31 16.89 -18.56
CA LEU A 197 0.53 15.70 -18.62
C LEU A 197 0.30 14.97 -19.95
N ASN A 198 1.19 15.21 -20.91
CA ASN A 198 1.12 14.66 -22.27
C ASN A 198 2.13 13.52 -22.49
N GLY A 199 2.56 12.86 -21.41
CA GLY A 199 3.57 11.79 -21.45
C GLY A 199 5.02 12.26 -21.33
N GLN A 200 5.27 13.55 -21.10
CA GLN A 200 6.62 14.03 -20.77
C GLN A 200 7.09 13.49 -19.40
N PRO A 201 8.41 13.35 -19.19
CA PRO A 201 8.95 13.03 -17.87
C PRO A 201 8.59 14.09 -16.82
N VAL A 202 8.39 13.63 -15.59
CA VAL A 202 8.22 14.46 -14.40
C VAL A 202 9.50 14.43 -13.58
N GLU A 203 9.92 15.58 -13.09
CA GLU A 203 11.09 15.74 -12.25
C GLU A 203 10.71 16.32 -10.89
N PHE A 204 11.25 15.72 -9.84
CA PHE A 204 11.16 16.23 -8.47
C PHE A 204 12.56 16.48 -7.92
N THR A 205 12.71 17.57 -7.17
CA THR A 205 13.76 17.62 -6.14
C THR A 205 13.14 17.25 -4.80
N ALA A 206 13.93 16.61 -3.93
CA ALA A 206 13.45 16.17 -2.63
C ALA A 206 14.53 16.28 -1.56
N VAL A 207 14.10 16.42 -0.32
CA VAL A 207 14.95 16.35 0.89
C VAL A 207 14.31 15.43 1.91
N LYS A 208 15.02 15.04 2.96
CA LYS A 208 14.38 14.31 4.06
C LYS A 208 13.42 15.22 4.82
N PHE A 209 12.40 14.64 5.47
CA PHE A 209 11.44 15.44 6.25
C PHE A 209 12.08 16.21 7.43
N GLU A 210 13.28 15.82 7.85
CA GLU A 210 14.05 16.50 8.90
C GLU A 210 14.96 17.62 8.35
N GLU A 211 14.89 17.90 7.05
CA GLU A 211 15.72 18.88 6.34
C GLU A 211 14.85 19.95 5.64
N ASP A 212 15.39 21.15 5.50
CA ASP A 212 14.72 22.25 4.81
C ASP A 212 14.89 22.19 3.29
N CYS A 213 13.85 22.54 2.56
CA CYS A 213 13.92 22.74 1.12
C CYS A 213 14.69 24.03 0.78
N PRO A 214 15.61 24.00 -0.22
CA PRO A 214 16.39 25.16 -0.64
C PRO A 214 15.58 26.20 -1.41
#